data_AF-A0A944ZUU1-F1
#
_entry.id   AF-A0A944ZUU1-F1
#
_cell.length_a   1.000
_cell.length_b   1.000
_cell.length_c   1.000
_cell.angle_alpha   90.00
_cell.angle_beta   90.00
_cell.angle_gamma   90.00
#
_symmetry.space_group_name_H-M   'P 1'
#
loop_
_entity.id
_entity.type
_entity.pdbx_description
1 polymer ?
#
loop_
_entity_poly.entity_id
_entity_poly.type
_entity_poly.pdbx_seq_one_letter_code
_entity_poly.pdbx_strand_id
1 'polypeptide(L)'
;MVKFCLQCKNAFWGGQYCPKCPGEIELLDAALPENKKYLPELNIDVRPKYYARSSMLLSCFGFVMALPLGAFVFLRGLASSGNVALWASVGIGTIVIISWGCWYLAHRLFDKQMEDVEADDKEPQLD
;
A
#
# COMPACT_ATOMS: atom_id res chain seq x y z
N MET A 1 14.80 -6.78 10.20
CA MET A 1 15.45 -5.54 9.71
C MET A 1 15.53 -5.63 8.19
N VAL A 2 15.33 -4.51 7.49
CA VAL A 2 15.38 -4.49 6.01
C VAL A 2 16.84 -4.45 5.58
N LYS A 3 17.25 -5.43 4.78
CA LYS A 3 18.58 -5.51 4.20
C LYS A 3 18.51 -5.40 2.69
N PHE A 4 19.58 -4.99 2.05
CA PHE A 4 19.60 -4.82 0.61
C PHE A 4 20.87 -5.33 -0.05
N CYS A 5 20.73 -5.72 -1.32
CA CYS A 5 21.84 -6.15 -2.16
C CYS A 5 22.11 -5.09 -3.23
N LEU A 6 23.38 -4.69 -3.39
CA LEU A 6 23.79 -3.68 -4.37
C LEU A 6 23.74 -4.19 -5.83
N GLN A 7 23.88 -5.49 -6.05
CA GLN A 7 23.81 -6.08 -7.39
C GLN A 7 22.38 -6.18 -7.93
N CYS A 8 21.47 -6.80 -7.17
CA CYS A 8 20.10 -7.01 -7.63
C CYS A 8 19.14 -5.88 -7.24
N LYS A 9 19.63 -4.85 -6.52
CA LYS A 9 18.88 -3.70 -5.99
C LYS A 9 17.54 -4.06 -5.31
N ASN A 10 17.47 -5.25 -4.72
CA ASN A 10 16.28 -5.74 -4.02
C ASN A 10 16.47 -5.64 -2.51
N ALA A 11 15.36 -5.35 -1.81
CA ALA A 11 15.27 -5.33 -0.37
C ALA A 11 14.66 -6.64 0.19
N PHE A 12 15.35 -7.22 1.17
CA PHE A 12 15.03 -8.47 1.83
C PHE A 12 14.74 -8.25 3.31
N TRP A 13 13.89 -9.12 3.87
CA TRP A 13 13.49 -9.09 5.27
C TRP A 13 14.24 -10.18 6.05
N GLY A 14 15.56 -10.05 6.18
CA GLY A 14 16.43 -11.03 6.87
C GLY A 14 17.41 -11.77 5.95
N GLY A 15 18.28 -12.60 6.55
CA GLY A 15 19.38 -13.28 5.88
C GLY A 15 20.73 -12.55 6.01
N GLN A 16 21.84 -13.26 5.79
CA GLN A 16 23.18 -12.67 5.64
C GLN A 16 23.56 -12.49 4.16
N TYR A 17 23.14 -13.41 3.29
CA TYR A 17 23.50 -13.42 1.87
C TYR A 17 22.29 -13.26 0.95
N CYS A 18 22.53 -12.68 -0.22
CA CYS A 18 21.50 -12.53 -1.24
C CYS A 18 21.10 -13.89 -1.84
N PRO A 19 19.81 -14.27 -1.84
CA PRO A 19 19.37 -15.55 -2.42
C PRO A 19 19.25 -15.54 -3.95
N LYS A 20 19.34 -14.36 -4.60
CA LYS A 20 19.15 -14.20 -6.04
C LYS A 20 20.45 -14.09 -6.83
N CYS A 21 21.49 -13.54 -6.23
CA CYS A 21 22.76 -13.33 -6.92
C CYS A 21 23.64 -14.58 -6.81
N PRO A 22 24.35 -14.98 -7.88
CA PRO A 22 25.38 -15.99 -7.78
C PRO A 22 26.57 -15.44 -6.97
N GLY A 23 26.90 -16.11 -5.87
CA GLY A 23 27.93 -15.71 -4.92
C GLY A 23 27.37 -15.35 -3.54
N GLU A 24 28.15 -15.58 -2.49
CA GLU A 24 27.80 -15.21 -1.10
C GLU A 24 27.94 -13.69 -0.91
N ILE A 25 27.03 -12.93 -1.53
CA ILE A 25 27.03 -11.47 -1.46
C ILE A 25 26.33 -11.04 -0.18
N GLU A 26 27.06 -10.36 0.69
CA GLU A 26 26.54 -9.85 1.94
C GLU A 26 25.46 -8.79 1.72
N LEU A 27 24.38 -8.93 2.49
CA LEU A 27 23.26 -8.01 2.52
C LEU A 27 23.58 -6.85 3.46
N LEU A 28 23.54 -5.62 2.94
CA LEU A 28 23.75 -4.40 3.72
C LEU A 28 22.50 -4.06 4.53
N ASP A 29 22.68 -3.78 5.82
CA ASP A 29 21.59 -3.35 6.69
C ASP A 29 21.23 -1.87 6.45
N ALA A 30 19.96 -1.58 6.18
CA ALA A 30 19.47 -0.21 6.00
C ALA A 30 19.44 0.62 7.30
N ALA A 31 19.58 -0.03 8.45
CA ALA A 31 19.63 0.64 9.75
C ALA A 31 20.99 1.33 10.00
N LEU A 32 22.06 0.89 9.34
CA LEU A 32 23.40 1.45 9.52
C LEU A 32 23.50 2.82 8.82
N PRO A 33 24.00 3.87 9.50
CA PRO A 33 24.07 5.22 8.94
C PRO A 33 24.99 5.31 7.71
N GLU A 34 26.04 4.48 7.65
CA GLU A 34 26.99 4.40 6.52
C GLU A 34 26.32 3.94 5.22
N ASN A 35 25.29 3.11 5.34
CA ASN A 35 24.55 2.52 4.22
C ASN A 35 23.47 3.44 3.66
N LYS A 36 23.24 4.60 4.31
CA LYS A 36 22.21 5.56 3.88
C LYS A 36 22.50 6.18 2.51
N LYS A 37 23.76 6.22 2.07
CA LYS A 37 24.15 6.74 0.75
C LYS A 37 23.51 5.99 -0.42
N TYR A 38 23.19 4.71 -0.24
CA TYR A 38 22.62 3.83 -1.29
C TYR A 38 21.08 3.76 -1.25
N LEU A 39 20.43 4.35 -0.24
CA LEU A 39 18.97 4.38 -0.10
C LEU A 39 18.19 5.11 -1.21
N PRO A 40 18.67 6.22 -1.82
CA PRO A 40 17.85 6.94 -2.80
C PRO A 40 17.54 6.12 -4.05
N GLU A 41 18.48 5.30 -4.54
CA GLU A 41 18.27 4.41 -5.68
C GLU A 41 17.48 3.15 -5.30
N LEU A 42 17.63 2.68 -4.06
CA LEU A 42 16.90 1.52 -3.56
C LEU A 42 15.44 1.81 -3.20
N ASN A 43 15.06 3.09 -3.22
CA ASN A 43 13.68 3.54 -3.04
C ASN A 43 12.74 2.87 -4.05
N ILE A 44 13.24 2.47 -5.23
CA ILE A 44 12.47 1.81 -6.29
C ILE A 44 11.84 0.47 -5.82
N ASP A 45 12.52 -0.33 -4.99
CA ASP A 45 11.97 -1.62 -4.49
C ASP A 45 11.24 -1.48 -3.14
N VAL A 46 11.64 -0.49 -2.35
CA VAL A 46 11.10 -0.28 -1.00
C VAL A 46 9.78 0.52 -1.06
N ARG A 47 9.69 1.51 -1.96
CA ARG A 47 8.50 2.34 -2.18
C ARG A 47 7.26 1.49 -2.49
N PRO A 48 7.25 0.56 -3.46
CA PRO A 48 6.08 -0.29 -3.73
C PRO A 48 5.55 -1.01 -2.50
N LYS A 49 6.45 -1.55 -1.67
CA LYS A 49 6.08 -2.30 -0.46
C LYS A 49 5.40 -1.41 0.58
N TYR A 50 5.88 -0.18 0.78
CA TYR A 50 5.25 0.76 1.71
C TYR A 50 3.96 1.35 1.17
N TYR A 51 3.89 1.67 -0.12
CA TYR A 51 2.68 2.20 -0.75
C TYR A 51 1.58 1.13 -0.90
N ALA A 52 1.92 -0.14 -1.12
CA ALA A 52 0.98 -1.26 -1.07
C ALA A 52 0.35 -1.39 0.34
N ARG A 53 1.16 -1.26 1.40
CA ARG A 53 0.64 -1.26 2.78
C ARG A 53 -0.23 -0.04 3.07
N SER A 54 0.17 1.13 2.60
CA SER A 54 -0.60 2.37 2.80
C SER A 54 -1.95 2.35 2.08
N SER A 55 -1.99 1.88 0.84
CA SER A 55 -3.23 1.73 0.07
C SER A 55 -4.17 0.67 0.68
N MET A 56 -3.61 -0.42 1.23
CA MET A 56 -4.38 -1.40 1.99
C MET A 56 -5.01 -0.79 3.24
N LEU A 57 -4.28 0.07 3.98
CA LEU A 57 -4.84 0.78 5.14
C LEU A 57 -5.94 1.76 4.74
N LEU A 58 -5.77 2.50 3.64
CA LEU A 58 -6.77 3.47 3.16
C LEU A 58 -8.07 2.80 2.74
N SER A 59 -7.98 1.67 2.01
CA SER A 59 -9.16 0.88 1.63
C SER A 59 -9.85 0.26 2.84
N CYS A 60 -9.09 -0.27 3.81
CA CYS A 60 -9.63 -0.78 5.07
C CYS A 60 -10.34 0.31 5.88
N PHE A 61 -9.73 1.49 6.00
CA PHE A 61 -10.35 2.62 6.67
C PHE A 61 -11.67 3.02 6.02
N GLY A 62 -11.72 3.07 4.69
CA GLY A 62 -12.95 3.33 3.93
C GLY A 62 -14.08 2.36 4.26
N PHE A 63 -13.77 1.06 4.32
CA PHE A 63 -14.76 0.03 4.67
C PHE A 63 -15.26 0.16 6.12
N VAL A 64 -14.34 0.36 7.07
CA VAL A 64 -14.68 0.53 8.49
C VAL A 64 -15.56 1.77 8.70
N MET A 65 -15.30 2.87 7.99
CA MET A 65 -16.08 4.10 8.08
C MET A 65 -17.40 4.05 7.29
N ALA A 66 -17.50 3.21 6.25
CA ALA A 66 -18.73 3.05 5.48
C ALA A 66 -19.87 2.46 6.32
N LEU A 67 -19.57 1.52 7.22
CA LEU A 67 -20.56 0.86 8.09
C LEU A 67 -21.30 1.84 9.04
N PRO A 68 -20.64 2.66 9.87
CA PRO A 68 -21.33 3.61 10.75
C PRO A 68 -22.07 4.68 9.95
N LEU A 69 -21.57 5.10 8.78
CA LEU A 69 -22.26 6.05 7.92
C LEU A 69 -23.54 5.45 7.32
N GLY A 70 -23.48 4.21 6.81
CA GLY A 70 -24.65 3.50 6.32
C GLY A 70 -25.70 3.26 7.41
N ALA A 71 -25.25 2.86 8.60
CA ALA A 71 -26.11 2.69 9.77
C ALA A 71 -26.76 4.02 10.20
N PHE A 72 -26.02 5.13 10.17
CA PHE A 72 -26.55 6.45 10.49
C PHE A 72 -27.66 6.87 9.52
N VAL A 73 -27.43 6.70 8.21
CA VAL A 73 -28.44 7.01 7.17
C VAL A 73 -29.69 6.14 7.35
N PHE A 74 -29.52 4.85 7.64
CA PHE A 74 -30.63 3.94 7.90
C PHE A 74 -31.45 4.36 9.13
N LEU A 75 -30.80 4.57 10.28
CA LEU A 75 -31.45 4.96 11.54
C LEU A 75 -32.17 6.31 11.41
N ARG A 76 -31.52 7.28 10.76
CA ARG A 76 -32.11 8.61 10.54
C ARG A 76 -33.32 8.54 9.61
N GLY A 77 -33.25 7.71 8.58
CA GLY A 77 -34.31 7.46 7.64
C GLY A 77 -35.54 6.80 8.24
N LEU A 78 -35.32 5.77 9.06
CA LEU A 78 -36.37 5.11 9.84
C LEU A 78 -37.11 6.10 10.75
N ALA A 79 -36.36 6.92 11.48
CA ALA A 79 -36.94 7.93 12.38
C ALA A 79 -37.79 8.98 11.65
N SER A 80 -37.55 9.21 10.35
CA SER A 80 -38.23 10.26 9.58
C SER A 80 -39.50 9.82 8.86
N SER A 81 -39.58 8.58 8.38
CA SER A 81 -40.64 8.19 7.42
C SER A 81 -41.19 6.79 7.59
N GLY A 82 -40.66 5.99 8.52
CA GLY A 82 -41.13 4.62 8.81
C GLY A 82 -40.98 3.60 7.67
N ASN A 83 -40.58 4.00 6.47
CA ASN A 83 -40.42 3.11 5.31
C ASN A 83 -39.08 2.37 5.36
N VAL A 84 -39.08 1.21 6.01
CA VAL A 84 -37.88 0.38 6.26
C VAL A 84 -37.17 -0.03 4.97
N ALA A 85 -37.92 -0.42 3.93
CA ALA A 85 -37.35 -0.94 2.68
C ALA A 85 -36.54 0.12 1.92
N LEU A 86 -37.09 1.33 1.83
CA LEU A 86 -36.42 2.44 1.14
C LEU A 86 -35.12 2.81 1.85
N TRP A 87 -35.16 3.01 3.18
CA TRP A 87 -33.96 3.42 3.91
C TRP A 87 -32.91 2.32 4.06
N ALA A 88 -33.33 1.05 4.06
CA ALA A 88 -32.40 -0.08 3.96
C ALA A 88 -31.63 -0.05 2.64
N SER A 89 -32.32 0.16 1.51
CA SER A 89 -31.66 0.26 0.20
C SER A 89 -30.71 1.47 0.11
N VAL A 90 -31.08 2.61 0.68
CA VAL A 90 -30.24 3.81 0.71
C VAL A 90 -29.03 3.61 1.62
N GLY A 91 -29.21 2.99 2.79
CA GLY A 91 -28.11 2.66 3.71
C GLY A 91 -27.10 1.70 3.09
N ILE A 92 -27.56 0.61 2.46
CA ILE A 92 -26.71 -0.35 1.74
C ILE A 92 -26.02 0.34 0.56
N GLY A 93 -26.75 1.11 -0.24
CA GLY A 93 -26.20 1.87 -1.36
C GLY A 93 -25.07 2.82 -0.91
N THR A 94 -25.26 3.47 0.24
CA THR A 94 -24.23 4.35 0.85
C THR A 94 -22.97 3.56 1.19
N ILE A 95 -23.10 2.38 1.81
CA ILE A 95 -21.96 1.52 2.15
C ILE A 95 -21.18 1.11 0.89
N VAL A 96 -21.90 0.66 -0.15
CA VAL A 96 -21.30 0.21 -1.40
C VAL A 96 -20.57 1.35 -2.10
N ILE A 97 -21.20 2.51 -2.23
CA ILE A 97 -20.60 3.68 -2.91
C ILE A 97 -19.35 4.17 -2.18
N ILE A 98 -19.38 4.28 -0.84
CA ILE A 98 -18.23 4.75 -0.06
C ILE A 98 -17.09 3.73 -0.14
N SER A 99 -17.39 2.44 0.06
CA SER A 99 -16.38 1.38 0.01
C SER A 99 -15.71 1.29 -1.37
N TRP A 100 -16.53 1.34 -2.43
CA TRP A 100 -16.03 1.32 -3.80
C TRP A 100 -15.23 2.57 -4.14
N GLY A 101 -15.69 3.75 -3.72
CA GLY A 101 -14.98 5.02 -3.92
C GLY A 101 -13.63 5.06 -3.22
N CYS A 102 -13.56 4.61 -1.96
CA CYS A 102 -12.29 4.49 -1.22
C CYS A 102 -11.33 3.49 -1.87
N TRP A 103 -11.82 2.34 -2.33
CA TRP A 103 -11.01 1.36 -3.04
C TRP A 103 -10.46 1.92 -4.36
N TYR A 104 -11.33 2.53 -5.18
CA TYR A 104 -10.93 3.14 -6.45
C TYR A 104 -9.88 4.23 -6.27
N LEU A 105 -10.05 5.09 -5.26
CA LEU A 105 -9.11 6.18 -4.96
C LEU A 105 -7.78 5.62 -4.44
N ALA A 106 -7.81 4.60 -3.57
CA ALA A 106 -6.61 3.93 -3.10
C ALA A 106 -5.83 3.27 -4.24
N HIS A 107 -6.53 2.59 -5.16
CA HIS A 107 -5.91 1.95 -6.32
C HIS A 107 -5.29 2.99 -7.27
N ARG A 108 -6.03 4.03 -7.62
CA ARG A 108 -5.53 5.10 -8.48
C ARG A 108 -4.32 5.83 -7.90
N LEU A 109 -4.30 6.03 -6.57
CA LEU A 109 -3.19 6.66 -5.88
C LEU A 109 -1.98 5.73 -5.82
N PHE A 110 -2.20 4.42 -5.68
CA PHE A 110 -1.13 3.43 -5.79
C PHE A 110 -0.52 3.43 -7.20
N ASP A 111 -1.33 3.33 -8.25
CA ASP A 111 -0.83 3.26 -9.64
C ASP A 111 0.00 4.49 -10.01
N LYS A 112 -0.45 5.69 -9.63
CA LYS A 112 0.32 6.93 -9.83
C LYS A 112 1.68 6.96 -9.15
N GLN A 113 1.82 6.26 -8.02
CA GLN A 113 3.10 6.20 -7.28
C GLN A 113 4.02 5.10 -7.79
N MET A 114 3.49 4.19 -8.62
CA MET A 114 4.19 3.07 -9.23
C MET A 114 4.69 3.39 -10.65
N GLU A 115 4.16 4.42 -11.31
CA GLU A 115 4.57 4.86 -12.65
C GLU A 115 6.09 5.11 -12.77
N ASP A 116 6.72 5.67 -11.72
CA ASP A 116 8.17 5.91 -11.66
C ASP A 116 9.01 4.64 -11.38
N VAL A 117 8.38 3.56 -10.91
CA VAL A 117 9.06 2.32 -10.49
C VAL A 117 9.18 1.33 -11.65
N GLU A 118 8.33 1.43 -12.66
CA GLU A 118 8.30 0.53 -13.82
C GLU A 118 9.41 0.82 -14.85
N ALA A 119 10.21 1.87 -14.66
CA ALA A 119 11.40 2.13 -15.49
C ALA A 119 12.53 1.12 -15.14
N ASP A 120 12.83 0.24 -16.10
CA ASP A 120 13.56 -1.03 -15.95
C ASP A 120 15.09 -0.94 -15.91
N ASP A 121 15.68 0.27 -15.78
CA ASP A 121 17.13 0.44 -15.88
C ASP A 121 17.83 0.36 -14.52
N LYS A 122 17.90 -0.84 -13.95
CA LYS A 122 18.68 -1.13 -12.73
C LYS A 122 20.13 -1.46 -13.08
N GLU A 123 20.98 -0.46 -13.30
CA GLU A 123 22.42 -0.68 -13.52
C GLU A 123 23.14 -1.14 -12.22
N PRO A 124 23.97 -2.20 -12.26
CA PRO A 124 24.68 -2.70 -11.08
C PRO A 124 25.70 -1.68 -10.55
N GLN A 125 25.66 -1.40 -9.24
CA GLN A 125 26.66 -0.56 -8.57
C GLN A 125 27.68 -1.44 -7.85
N LEU A 126 28.65 -1.92 -8.62
CA LEU A 126 29.95 -2.32 -8.11
C LEU A 126 30.91 -1.22 -8.56
N ASP A 127 31.49 -0.49 -7.61
CA ASP A 127 32.68 0.30 -7.91
C ASP A 127 33.79 -0.64 -8.44
#